data_AF-A0AAD0XA99-F1
#
_entry.id   AF-A0AAD0XA99-F1
#
_cell.length_a   1.000
_cell.length_b   1.000
_cell.length_c   1.000
_cell.angle_alpha   90.00
_cell.angle_beta   90.00
_cell.angle_gamma   90.00
#
_symmetry.space_group_name_H-M   'P 1'
#
loop_
_entity.id
_entity.type
_entity.pdbx_description
1 polymer ?
#
loop_
_entity_poly.entity_id
_entity_poly.type
_entity_poly.pdbx_seq_one_letter_code
_entity_poly.pdbx_strand_id
1 'polypeptide(L)' 'MAKKSMIAKQQRTPKFAVRAYTRCSVCGRPHSVYKDFGLCRVCLRKMANEGLLPGVRKASW' A
#
# COMPACT_ATOMS: atom_id res chain seq x y z
N MET A 1 8.13 11.03 2.36
CA MET A 1 8.42 9.59 2.18
C MET A 1 8.30 8.90 3.55
N ALA A 2 7.91 7.63 3.63
CA ALA A 2 7.78 6.95 4.92
C ALA A 2 9.14 6.73 5.61
N LYS A 3 9.19 6.86 6.94
CA LYS A 3 10.43 6.65 7.72
C LYS A 3 10.89 5.20 7.59
N LYS A 4 12.12 4.98 7.12
CA LYS A 4 12.70 3.63 6.90
C LYS A 4 12.62 2.74 8.15
N SER A 5 12.87 3.31 9.33
CA SER A 5 12.76 2.56 10.60
C SER A 5 11.35 2.02 10.86
N MET A 6 10.31 2.75 10.42
CA MET A 6 8.92 2.32 10.61
C MET A 6 8.54 1.21 9.64
N ILE A 7 9.04 1.26 8.40
CA ILE A 7 8.88 0.17 7.42
C ILE A 7 9.50 -1.11 7.97
N ALA A 8 10.75 -1.05 8.43
CA ALA A 8 11.44 -2.19 9.04
C ALA A 8 10.71 -2.72 10.28
N LYS A 9 10.16 -1.85 11.13
CA LYS A 9 9.36 -2.26 12.30
C LYS A 9 8.12 -3.08 11.92
N GLN A 10 7.46 -2.72 10.82
CA GLN A 10 6.23 -3.38 10.36
C GLN A 10 6.50 -4.73 9.70
N GLN A 11 7.65 -4.90 9.05
CA GLN A 11 8.07 -6.19 8.46
C GLN A 11 8.40 -7.25 9.50
N ARG A 12 8.73 -6.85 10.73
CA ARG A 12 9.01 -7.77 11.84
C ARG A 12 7.71 -8.37 12.38
N THR A 13 7.77 -9.61 12.84
CA THR A 13 6.66 -10.26 13.54
C THR A 13 6.30 -9.47 14.81
N PRO A 14 5.07 -8.95 14.95
CA PRO A 14 4.70 -8.21 16.15
C PRO A 14 4.47 -9.15 17.33
N LYS A 15 4.79 -8.70 18.54
CA LYS A 15 4.52 -9.44 19.79
C LYS A 15 3.04 -9.83 19.97
N PHE A 16 2.13 -9.01 19.46
CA PHE A 16 0.69 -9.27 19.50
C PHE A 16 0.12 -9.07 18.10
N ALA A 17 -0.73 -10.00 17.64
CA ALA A 17 -1.33 -9.97 16.31
C ALA A 17 -2.07 -8.66 16.01
N VAL A 18 -2.75 -8.09 17.03
CA VAL A 18 -3.48 -6.81 16.92
C VAL A 18 -2.61 -5.61 16.57
N ARG A 19 -1.29 -5.70 16.73
CA ARG A 19 -0.35 -4.61 16.38
C ARG A 19 0.02 -4.61 14.89
N ALA A 20 -0.39 -5.62 14.12
CA ALA A 20 -0.16 -5.64 12.69
C ALA A 20 -1.02 -4.57 12.01
N TYR A 21 -0.42 -3.80 11.10
CA TYR A 21 -1.11 -2.84 10.26
C TYR A 21 -0.51 -2.85 8.86
N THR A 22 -1.28 -2.37 7.89
CA THR A 22 -0.89 -2.36 6.48
C THR A 22 -0.08 -1.12 6.14
N ARG A 23 0.90 -1.29 5.26
CA ARG A 23 1.60 -0.19 4.56
C ARG A 23 1.59 -0.46 3.06
N CYS A 24 1.67 0.61 2.28
CA CYS A 24 1.92 0.51 0.86
C CYS A 24 3.27 -0.17 0.59
N SER A 25 3.29 -1.17 -0.29
CA SER A 25 4.49 -1.90 -0.71
C SER A 25 5.53 -1.00 -1.39
N VAL A 26 5.09 0.01 -2.15
CA VAL A 26 5.98 0.89 -2.93
C VAL A 26 6.52 2.05 -2.09
N CYS A 27 5.65 2.78 -1.39
CA CYS A 27 6.02 4.04 -0.73
C CYS A 27 6.03 3.98 0.81
N GLY A 28 5.60 2.87 1.41
CA GLY A 28 5.56 2.69 2.88
C GLY A 28 4.49 3.51 3.61
N ARG A 29 3.54 4.12 2.89
CA ARG A 29 2.47 4.93 3.51
C ARG A 29 1.58 4.04 4.41
N PRO A 30 1.32 4.42 5.67
CA PRO A 30 0.53 3.61 6.62
C PRO A 30 -0.99 3.78 6.49
N HIS A 31 -1.46 4.77 5.75
CA HIS A 31 -2.89 5.09 5.61
C HIS A 31 -3.39 4.91 4.18
N SER A 32 -4.68 4.63 4.06
CA SER A 32 -5.40 4.46 2.79
C SER A 32 -4.72 3.42 1.90
N VAL A 33 -4.42 2.25 2.49
CA VAL A 33 -3.82 1.10 1.79
C VAL A 33 -4.96 0.15 1.41
N TYR A 34 -5.10 -0.12 0.12
CA TYR A 34 -6.05 -1.09 -0.39
C TYR A 34 -5.48 -2.49 -0.20
N LYS A 35 -6.23 -3.40 0.45
CA LYS A 35 -5.75 -4.74 0.77
C LYS A 35 -5.54 -5.59 -0.48
N ASP A 36 -6.44 -5.48 -1.47
CA ASP A 36 -6.39 -6.26 -2.71
C ASP A 36 -5.12 -5.99 -3.52
N PHE A 37 -4.63 -4.74 -3.50
CA PHE A 37 -3.45 -4.32 -4.26
C PHE A 37 -2.18 -4.18 -3.39
N GLY A 38 -2.32 -4.05 -2.07
CA GLY A 38 -1.20 -3.69 -1.18
C GLY A 38 -0.64 -2.27 -1.42
N LEU A 39 -1.37 -1.42 -2.13
CA LEU A 39 -0.94 -0.08 -2.55
C LEU A 39 -1.72 1.02 -1.82
N CYS A 40 -1.08 2.18 -1.60
CA CYS A 40 -1.83 3.35 -1.15
C CYS A 40 -2.58 4.01 -2.31
N ARG A 41 -3.60 4.82 -1.99
CA ARG A 41 -4.40 5.58 -2.98
C ARG A 41 -3.60 6.35 -4.05
N VAL A 42 -2.41 6.84 -3.71
CA VAL A 42 -1.58 7.62 -4.65
C VAL A 42 -0.82 6.70 -5.61
N CYS A 43 -0.17 5.67 -5.07
CA CYS A 43 0.53 4.67 -5.88
C CYS A 43 -0.43 3.90 -6.76
N LEU A 44 -1.60 3.52 -6.24
CA LEU A 44 -2.67 2.88 -7.00
C LEU A 44 -3.07 3.74 -8.20
N ARG A 45 -3.39 5.03 -7.98
CA ARG A 45 -3.78 5.94 -9.06
C ARG A 45 -2.67 6.12 -10.10
N LYS A 46 -1.42 6.26 -9.66
CA LYS A 46 -0.27 6.41 -10.56
C LYS A 46 -0.10 5.17 -11.44
N MET A 47 -0.04 3.98 -10.83
CA MET A 47 0.14 2.71 -11.53
C MET A 47 -1.05 2.35 -12.42
N ALA A 48 -2.28 2.67 -12.00
CA ALA A 48 -3.47 2.50 -12.82
C ALA A 48 -3.43 3.38 -14.08
N ASN A 49 -3.01 4.64 -13.94
CA ASN A 49 -2.88 5.55 -15.09
C ASN A 49 -1.73 5.14 -16.02
N GLU A 50 -0.66 4.55 -15.49
CA GLU A 50 0.47 4.01 -16.26
C GLU A 50 0.15 2.64 -16.90
N GLY A 51 -1.01 2.03 -16.59
CA GLY A 51 -1.39 0.71 -17.11
C GLY A 51 -0.63 -0.46 -16.47
N LEU A 52 0.09 -0.24 -15.37
CA LEU A 52 0.84 -1.27 -14.66
C LEU A 52 -0.04 -2.22 -13.83
N LEU A 53 -1.31 -1.83 -13.60
CA LEU A 53 -2.29 -2.66 -12.88
C LEU A 53 -3.19 -3.39 -13.88
N PRO A 54 -3.05 -4.72 -14.03
CA PRO A 54 -3.80 -5.47 -15.01
C PRO A 54 -5.30 -5.44 -14.70
N GLY A 55 -6.12 -5.25 -15.73
CA GLY A 55 -7.58 -5.22 -15.62
C GLY A 55 -8.17 -3.95 -14.98
N VAL A 56 -7.34 -3.01 -14.52
CA VAL A 56 -7.82 -1.74 -13.96
C VAL A 56 -8.03 -0.72 -15.08
N ARG A 57 -9.27 -0.25 -15.23
CA ARG A 57 -9.64 0.84 -16.14
C ARG A 57 -10.34 1.95 -15.38
N LYS A 58 -10.35 3.17 -15.95
CA LYS A 58 -11.19 4.25 -15.41
C LYS A 58 -12.66 3.83 -15.50
N ALA A 59 -13.37 3.92 -14.39
CA ALA A 59 -14.80 3.66 -14.34
C ALA A 59 -15.56 4.87 -14.90
N SER A 60 -16.47 4.61 -15.83
CA SER A 60 -17.47 5.56 -16.33
C SER A 60 -18.72 4.73 -16.54
N TRP A 61 -19.70 4.93 -15.68
CA TRP A 61 -21.05 4.39 -15.84
C TRP A 61 -21.95 5.49 -16.40
#